data_AF-V5ZDD1-F1
#
_entry.id   AF-V5ZDD1-F1
#
_cell.length_a   1.000
_cell.length_b   1.000
_cell.length_c   1.000
_cell.angle_alpha   90.00
_cell.angle_beta   90.00
_cell.angle_gamma   90.00
#
_symmetry.space_group_name_H-M   'P 1'
#
loop_
_entity.id
_entity.type
_entity.pdbx_description
1 polymer ?
#
loop_
_entity_poly.entity_id
_entity_poly.type
_entity_poly.pdbx_seq_one_letter_code
_entity_poly.pdbx_strand_id
1 'polypeptide(L)'
;MSDASSTFSTLTPEAKNKLLAHLARRARSSNEIQETLETHPAHWLTLDQRPLLTLFAVGEEQPVDAVSITCLNDRVVGEGFSLRDVTHGICGDLPLLSNVRQLAEGRIATLTLPRTYGQIYSQSQDVVRLVEQSLNIARTLGAKAVSLTGLIPSATGYGAAIRHQPGQPRITTGHATTTSAVVLSLQKLLQTAGRHLADEDLSFIGLGSVGTATLSLMLRVLPHPRRLTLCDLYTRSEELTRLMRHLREELHFEGELRFAPSQRVCPDEVYAATTLVGATNVPNVVDVSRLRPGTLIVDDSDPHCFDVASAIDRLTTQGDILFTEGGALRAPTEIEHRIYVPKALEWALQYPADDDNAHHITGCILSGLLSAKFDYPTTLGMVEPLHAVTHYQALVERGYQAANLHCGAWRVPADAISAFRRQFGSLEG
;
A
#
# COMPACT_ATOMS: atom_id res chain seq x y z
N MET A 1 3.35 13.81 31.35
CA MET A 1 2.35 12.71 31.35
C MET A 1 1.52 12.83 32.62
N SER A 2 0.34 13.46 32.57
CA SER A 2 -0.67 13.34 33.64
C SER A 2 -2.08 13.83 33.29
N ASP A 3 -2.29 14.67 32.27
CA ASP A 3 -3.56 15.43 32.24
C ASP A 3 -4.62 15.00 31.20
N ALA A 4 -4.35 13.99 30.36
CA ALA A 4 -5.34 13.50 29.39
C ALA A 4 -6.09 12.22 29.82
N SER A 5 -5.60 11.48 30.84
CA SER A 5 -6.29 10.27 31.33
C SER A 5 -7.32 10.55 32.43
N SER A 6 -7.37 11.78 32.95
CA SER A 6 -8.25 12.20 34.06
C SER A 6 -9.66 12.61 33.60
N THR A 7 -9.87 12.86 32.32
CA THR A 7 -11.14 13.38 31.78
C THR A 7 -12.13 12.29 31.34
N PHE A 8 -11.66 11.07 31.07
CA PHE A 8 -12.55 9.96 30.71
C PHE A 8 -13.13 9.25 31.94
N SER A 9 -12.40 9.22 33.05
CA SER A 9 -12.83 8.58 34.30
C SER A 9 -13.93 9.36 35.02
N THR A 10 -14.01 10.68 34.79
CA THR A 10 -14.95 11.62 35.44
C THR A 10 -16.30 11.75 34.73
N LEU A 11 -16.48 11.19 33.55
CA LEU A 11 -17.75 11.21 32.82
C LEU A 11 -18.77 10.24 33.44
N THR A 12 -20.02 10.71 33.60
CA THR A 12 -21.14 9.87 34.02
C THR A 12 -21.39 8.73 33.02
N PRO A 13 -21.97 7.59 33.44
CA PRO A 13 -22.27 6.47 32.55
C PRO A 13 -23.09 6.89 31.31
N GLU A 14 -24.04 7.82 31.47
CA GLU A 14 -24.84 8.36 30.37
C GLU A 14 -24.04 9.26 29.42
N ALA A 15 -23.11 10.07 29.94
CA ALA A 15 -22.22 10.89 29.11
C ALA A 15 -21.21 10.03 28.35
N LYS A 16 -20.69 8.96 28.97
CA LYS A 16 -19.86 7.94 28.30
C LYS A 16 -20.62 7.23 27.19
N ASN A 17 -21.85 6.81 27.43
CA ASN A 17 -22.68 6.17 26.42
C ASN A 17 -23.06 7.12 25.28
N LYS A 18 -23.34 8.40 25.55
CA LYS A 18 -23.57 9.42 24.50
C LYS A 18 -22.31 9.71 23.69
N LEU A 19 -21.14 9.79 24.33
CA LEU A 19 -19.86 9.98 23.67
C LEU A 19 -19.49 8.76 22.82
N LEU A 20 -19.67 7.54 23.34
CA LEU A 20 -19.46 6.30 22.60
C LEU A 20 -20.46 6.16 21.44
N ALA A 21 -21.73 6.54 21.62
CA ALA A 21 -22.72 6.55 20.54
C ALA A 21 -22.49 7.68 19.53
N HIS A 22 -21.83 8.77 19.91
CA HIS A 22 -21.41 9.84 19.01
C HIS A 22 -20.15 9.44 18.24
N LEU A 23 -19.15 8.87 18.89
CA LEU A 23 -17.94 8.30 18.27
C LEU A 23 -18.27 7.11 17.38
N ALA A 24 -19.21 6.25 17.76
CA ALA A 24 -19.68 5.15 16.92
C ALA A 24 -20.58 5.62 15.76
N ARG A 25 -21.24 6.78 15.88
CA ARG A 25 -21.89 7.46 14.73
C ARG A 25 -20.87 8.12 13.83
N ARG A 26 -19.83 8.72 14.40
CA ARG A 26 -18.75 9.40 13.67
C ARG A 26 -17.90 8.38 12.92
N ALA A 27 -17.58 7.23 13.54
CA ALA A 27 -16.95 6.09 12.88
C ALA A 27 -17.85 5.44 11.81
N ARG A 28 -19.18 5.48 11.97
CA ARG A 28 -20.13 5.04 10.93
C ARG A 28 -20.28 6.07 9.80
N SER A 29 -20.34 7.36 10.10
CA SER A 29 -20.47 8.44 9.09
C SER A 29 -19.16 8.71 8.35
N SER A 30 -18.01 8.43 8.97
CA SER A 30 -16.69 8.47 8.31
C SER A 30 -16.48 7.27 7.37
N ASN A 31 -17.31 6.24 7.46
CA ASN A 31 -17.27 5.05 6.59
C ASN A 31 -18.24 5.11 5.41
N GLU A 32 -19.06 6.16 5.25
CA GLU A 32 -20.03 6.28 4.16
C GLU A 32 -19.52 7.08 2.94
N ILE A 33 -18.23 7.40 2.86
CA ILE A 33 -17.73 8.38 1.87
C ILE A 33 -17.06 7.69 0.67
N GLN A 34 -17.96 7.27 -0.24
CA GLN A 34 -17.89 7.33 -1.71
C GLN A 34 -16.93 6.41 -2.47
N GLU A 35 -17.12 5.11 -2.30
CA GLU A 35 -17.15 4.17 -3.43
C GLU A 35 -18.63 3.97 -3.76
N THR A 36 -19.05 4.15 -5.02
CA THR A 36 -20.43 3.79 -5.41
C THR A 36 -20.47 2.27 -5.43
N LEU A 37 -20.75 1.66 -4.28
CA LEU A 37 -20.90 0.22 -4.16
C LEU A 37 -22.22 -0.17 -4.81
N GLU A 38 -22.13 -0.86 -5.94
CA GLU A 38 -23.30 -1.31 -6.67
C GLU A 38 -23.79 -2.67 -6.18
N THR A 39 -25.09 -2.92 -6.33
CA THR A 39 -25.69 -4.24 -6.08
C THR A 39 -25.42 -5.24 -7.21
N HIS A 40 -24.81 -4.77 -8.30
CA HIS A 40 -24.43 -5.57 -9.46
C HIS A 40 -22.91 -5.44 -9.69
N PRO A 41 -22.22 -6.53 -10.05
CA PRO A 41 -20.81 -6.46 -10.40
C PRO A 41 -20.60 -5.56 -11.62
N ALA A 42 -19.52 -4.79 -11.62
CA ALA A 42 -19.06 -4.06 -12.80
C ALA A 42 -18.74 -5.03 -13.96
N HIS A 43 -18.72 -4.53 -15.21
CA HIS A 43 -18.52 -5.39 -16.40
C HIS A 43 -17.16 -6.12 -16.42
N TRP A 44 -16.15 -5.54 -15.79
CA TRP A 44 -14.81 -6.12 -15.62
C TRP A 44 -14.71 -7.09 -14.43
N LEU A 45 -15.80 -7.32 -13.68
CA LEU A 45 -15.82 -8.17 -12.50
C LEU A 45 -16.79 -9.35 -12.66
N THR A 46 -16.27 -10.56 -12.54
CA THR A 46 -17.04 -11.80 -12.47
C THR A 46 -16.96 -12.41 -11.07
N LEU A 47 -18.11 -12.58 -10.41
CA LEU A 47 -18.22 -13.41 -9.21
C LEU A 47 -18.49 -14.86 -9.60
N ASP A 48 -17.51 -15.74 -9.42
CA ASP A 48 -17.70 -17.17 -9.59
C ASP A 48 -18.25 -17.78 -8.30
N GLN A 49 -19.27 -18.62 -8.43
CA GLN A 49 -19.89 -19.32 -7.32
C GLN A 49 -19.15 -20.62 -6.97
N ARG A 50 -18.20 -21.03 -7.81
CA ARG A 50 -17.39 -22.24 -7.65
C ARG A 50 -15.98 -21.88 -7.20
N PRO A 51 -15.35 -22.67 -6.30
CA PRO A 51 -13.96 -22.45 -5.93
C PRO A 51 -13.05 -22.42 -7.15
N LEU A 52 -12.25 -21.36 -7.30
CA LEU A 52 -11.42 -21.19 -8.50
C LEU A 52 -10.42 -22.34 -8.68
N LEU A 53 -9.87 -22.90 -7.59
CA LEU A 53 -8.97 -24.07 -7.68
C LEU A 53 -9.62 -25.27 -8.36
N THR A 54 -10.95 -25.45 -8.19
CA THR A 54 -11.68 -26.52 -8.88
C THR A 54 -11.72 -26.28 -10.38
N LEU A 55 -11.86 -25.02 -10.83
CA LEU A 55 -11.85 -24.67 -12.25
C LEU A 55 -10.51 -25.00 -12.91
N PHE A 56 -9.39 -24.71 -12.24
CA PHE A 56 -8.07 -25.14 -12.69
C PHE A 56 -7.95 -26.67 -12.74
N ALA A 57 -8.44 -27.38 -11.71
CA ALA A 57 -8.33 -28.83 -11.62
C ALA A 57 -9.10 -29.56 -12.74
N VAL A 58 -10.22 -29.00 -13.21
CA VAL A 58 -11.02 -29.57 -14.31
C VAL A 58 -10.65 -29.00 -15.69
N GLY A 59 -9.68 -28.09 -15.78
CA GLY A 59 -9.23 -27.48 -17.03
C GLY A 59 -10.17 -26.41 -17.60
N GLU A 60 -11.09 -25.88 -16.79
CA GLU A 60 -12.00 -24.78 -17.15
C GLU A 60 -11.35 -23.40 -16.97
N GLU A 61 -10.19 -23.32 -16.31
CA GLU A 61 -9.44 -22.07 -16.13
C GLU A 61 -8.03 -22.18 -16.71
N GLN A 62 -7.58 -21.12 -17.39
CA GLN A 62 -6.26 -21.10 -18.01
C GLN A 62 -5.16 -20.90 -16.96
N PRO A 63 -3.95 -21.49 -17.17
CA PRO A 63 -2.78 -21.23 -16.34
C PRO A 63 -2.52 -19.74 -16.13
N VAL A 64 -1.90 -19.41 -14.99
CA VAL A 64 -1.49 -18.05 -14.67
C VAL A 64 0.02 -17.88 -14.85
N ASP A 65 0.46 -16.65 -15.11
CA ASP A 65 1.87 -16.34 -15.22
C ASP A 65 2.50 -16.10 -13.84
N ALA A 66 1.74 -15.48 -12.94
CA ALA A 66 2.19 -15.15 -11.59
C ALA A 66 1.11 -15.38 -10.54
N VAL A 67 1.54 -15.45 -9.29
CA VAL A 67 0.67 -15.51 -8.12
C VAL A 67 1.06 -14.41 -7.13
N SER A 68 0.08 -13.69 -6.58
CA SER A 68 0.28 -12.83 -5.42
C SER A 68 -0.26 -13.52 -4.17
N ILE A 69 0.48 -13.48 -3.06
CA ILE A 69 0.05 -14.00 -1.77
C ILE A 69 -0.29 -12.84 -0.85
N THR A 70 -1.51 -12.85 -0.30
CA THR A 70 -2.05 -11.81 0.60
C THR A 70 -2.64 -12.43 1.87
N CYS A 71 -2.97 -11.62 2.87
CA CYS A 71 -3.71 -12.03 4.06
C CYS A 71 -5.22 -11.74 3.94
N LEU A 72 -6.01 -12.31 4.85
CA LEU A 72 -7.42 -11.95 5.03
C LEU A 72 -7.53 -10.50 5.47
N ASN A 73 -8.54 -9.81 4.94
CA ASN A 73 -8.95 -8.49 5.42
C ASN A 73 -9.68 -8.66 6.76
N ASP A 74 -9.44 -7.78 7.75
CA ASP A 74 -10.12 -7.83 9.05
C ASP A 74 -11.66 -7.73 8.93
N ARG A 75 -12.17 -7.21 7.81
CA ARG A 75 -13.62 -7.16 7.49
C ARG A 75 -14.31 -8.52 7.43
N VAL A 76 -13.58 -9.63 7.27
CA VAL A 76 -14.17 -10.98 7.28
C VAL A 76 -14.62 -11.42 8.68
N VAL A 77 -14.30 -10.64 9.73
CA VAL A 77 -14.72 -10.87 11.10
C VAL A 77 -15.95 -9.99 11.39
N GLY A 78 -17.09 -10.61 11.68
CA GLY A 78 -18.38 -9.93 11.81
C GLY A 78 -19.56 -10.86 11.48
N GLU A 79 -20.79 -10.36 11.61
CA GLU A 79 -22.03 -11.08 11.24
C GLU A 79 -22.12 -12.53 11.80
N GLY A 80 -21.64 -12.73 13.03
CA GLY A 80 -21.66 -14.04 13.71
C GLY A 80 -20.48 -14.96 13.41
N PHE A 81 -19.54 -14.57 12.53
CA PHE A 81 -18.30 -15.31 12.29
C PHE A 81 -17.16 -14.74 13.13
N SER A 82 -16.56 -15.60 13.95
CA SER A 82 -15.27 -15.31 14.56
C SER A 82 -14.14 -15.55 13.56
N LEU A 83 -12.97 -14.96 13.82
CA LEU A 83 -11.79 -15.23 13.01
C LEU A 83 -11.47 -16.74 12.95
N ARG A 84 -11.69 -17.47 14.05
CA ARG A 84 -11.50 -18.92 14.10
C ARG A 84 -12.41 -19.66 13.12
N ASP A 85 -13.66 -19.22 12.99
CA ASP A 85 -14.64 -19.84 12.07
C ASP A 85 -14.21 -19.65 10.62
N VAL A 86 -13.67 -18.47 10.30
CA VAL A 86 -13.13 -18.17 8.97
C VAL A 86 -11.88 -19.01 8.69
N THR A 87 -10.89 -18.96 9.60
CA THR A 87 -9.59 -19.57 9.35
C THR A 87 -9.62 -21.09 9.35
N HIS A 88 -10.30 -21.70 10.32
CA HIS A 88 -10.35 -23.16 10.48
C HIS A 88 -11.58 -23.78 9.82
N GLY A 89 -12.74 -23.11 9.92
CA GLY A 89 -13.99 -23.65 9.39
C GLY A 89 -14.09 -23.46 7.88
N ILE A 90 -14.02 -22.21 7.42
CA ILE A 90 -14.26 -21.87 6.01
C ILE A 90 -13.03 -22.14 5.15
N CYS A 91 -11.84 -21.70 5.57
CA CYS A 91 -10.61 -21.89 4.81
C CYS A 91 -9.94 -23.25 5.07
N GLY A 92 -10.32 -23.97 6.12
CA GLY A 92 -9.72 -25.27 6.45
C GLY A 92 -8.20 -25.20 6.70
N ASP A 93 -7.69 -24.08 7.23
CA ASP A 93 -6.25 -23.80 7.39
C ASP A 93 -5.41 -23.85 6.10
N LEU A 94 -6.05 -23.69 4.95
CA LEU A 94 -5.40 -23.67 3.64
C LEU A 94 -5.53 -22.30 2.96
N PRO A 95 -4.55 -21.91 2.12
CA PRO A 95 -4.67 -20.73 1.27
C PRO A 95 -5.87 -20.84 0.31
N LEU A 96 -6.62 -19.76 0.19
CA LEU A 96 -7.77 -19.64 -0.70
C LEU A 96 -7.38 -18.94 -2.00
N LEU A 97 -7.66 -19.54 -3.17
CA LEU A 97 -7.58 -18.82 -4.44
C LEU A 97 -8.81 -17.90 -4.57
N SER A 98 -8.59 -16.61 -4.28
CA SER A 98 -9.66 -15.62 -4.13
C SER A 98 -9.90 -14.78 -5.37
N ASN A 99 -8.89 -14.62 -6.24
CA ASN A 99 -9.02 -13.82 -7.45
C ASN A 99 -8.10 -14.35 -8.57
N VAL A 100 -8.54 -14.25 -9.83
CA VAL A 100 -7.70 -14.29 -11.02
C VAL A 100 -7.88 -12.98 -11.77
N ARG A 101 -6.79 -12.23 -11.95
CA ARG A 101 -6.73 -11.00 -12.74
C ARG A 101 -6.19 -11.30 -14.13
N GLN A 102 -6.89 -10.83 -15.15
CA GLN A 102 -6.45 -10.82 -16.54
C GLN A 102 -6.02 -9.40 -16.90
N LEU A 103 -4.75 -9.22 -17.23
CA LEU A 103 -4.19 -8.00 -17.80
C LEU A 103 -3.83 -8.25 -19.26
N ALA A 104 -3.63 -7.20 -20.06
CA ALA A 104 -3.17 -7.33 -21.44
C ALA A 104 -1.84 -8.11 -21.56
N GLU A 105 -0.99 -8.00 -20.53
CA GLU A 105 0.35 -8.58 -20.50
C GLU A 105 0.39 -10.02 -19.96
N GLY A 106 -0.66 -10.45 -19.25
CA GLY A 106 -0.71 -11.79 -18.64
C GLY A 106 -1.66 -11.90 -17.46
N ARG A 107 -1.53 -13.02 -16.74
CA ARG A 107 -2.51 -13.45 -15.72
C ARG A 107 -1.90 -13.56 -14.34
N ILE A 108 -2.58 -13.02 -13.34
CA ILE A 108 -2.16 -13.05 -11.93
C ILE A 108 -3.26 -13.70 -11.08
N ALA A 109 -2.95 -14.81 -10.42
CA ALA A 109 -3.83 -15.36 -9.37
C ALA A 109 -3.50 -14.75 -8.00
N THR A 110 -4.48 -14.65 -7.10
CA THR A 110 -4.27 -14.26 -5.70
C THR A 110 -4.61 -15.38 -4.75
N LEU A 111 -3.63 -15.81 -3.97
CA LEU A 111 -3.81 -16.72 -2.85
C LEU A 111 -3.92 -15.92 -1.56
N THR A 112 -5.06 -16.03 -0.89
CA THR A 112 -5.32 -15.41 0.41
C THR A 112 -5.02 -16.41 1.52
N LEU A 113 -4.03 -16.10 2.35
CA LEU A 113 -3.69 -16.87 3.54
C LEU A 113 -4.81 -16.72 4.56
N PRO A 114 -5.19 -17.80 5.28
CA PRO A 114 -6.21 -17.77 6.31
C PRO A 114 -5.70 -17.12 7.61
N ARG A 115 -5.09 -15.94 7.53
CA ARG A 115 -4.56 -15.14 8.64
C ARG A 115 -4.75 -13.67 8.31
N THR A 116 -4.98 -12.82 9.30
CA THR A 116 -5.04 -11.37 9.08
C THR A 116 -3.67 -10.72 9.27
N TYR A 117 -3.52 -9.48 8.78
CA TYR A 117 -2.29 -8.72 9.01
C TYR A 117 -2.02 -8.47 10.51
N GLY A 118 -3.05 -8.36 11.34
CA GLY A 118 -2.90 -8.25 12.79
C GLY A 118 -2.27 -9.49 13.46
N GLN A 119 -2.34 -10.67 12.83
CA GLN A 119 -1.75 -11.91 13.35
C GLN A 119 -0.35 -12.19 12.80
N ILE A 120 0.08 -11.45 11.78
CA ILE A 120 1.18 -11.86 10.92
C ILE A 120 2.52 -12.00 11.66
N TYR A 121 2.78 -11.13 12.63
CA TYR A 121 4.02 -11.14 13.41
C TYR A 121 3.96 -12.15 14.57
N SER A 122 2.80 -12.32 15.21
CA SER A 122 2.64 -13.28 16.31
C SER A 122 2.56 -14.73 15.84
N GLN A 123 2.27 -14.95 14.55
CA GLN A 123 2.13 -16.28 13.93
C GLN A 123 3.09 -16.47 12.74
N SER A 124 4.27 -15.84 12.77
CA SER A 124 5.22 -15.83 11.64
C SER A 124 5.60 -17.22 11.12
N GLN A 125 5.81 -18.21 12.00
CA GLN A 125 6.11 -19.59 11.59
C GLN A 125 4.97 -20.23 10.78
N ASP A 126 3.73 -19.96 11.18
CA ASP A 126 2.56 -20.47 10.47
C ASP A 126 2.33 -19.73 9.15
N VAL A 127 2.61 -18.42 9.10
CA VAL A 127 2.65 -17.64 7.86
C VAL A 127 3.68 -18.22 6.88
N VAL A 128 4.89 -18.54 7.33
CA VAL A 128 5.91 -19.19 6.50
C VAL A 128 5.40 -20.53 5.96
N ARG A 129 4.80 -21.37 6.80
CA ARG A 129 4.19 -22.64 6.38
C ARG A 129 3.12 -22.44 5.30
N LEU A 130 2.23 -21.47 5.48
CA LEU A 130 1.16 -21.13 4.53
C LEU A 130 1.70 -20.56 3.21
N VAL A 131 2.78 -19.79 3.26
CA VAL A 131 3.50 -19.31 2.07
C VAL A 131 4.14 -20.49 1.33
N GLU A 132 4.82 -21.40 2.01
CA GLU A 132 5.41 -22.62 1.42
C GLU A 132 4.32 -23.49 0.74
N GLN A 133 3.14 -23.62 1.36
CA GLN A 133 2.00 -24.28 0.73
C GLN A 133 1.50 -23.54 -0.51
N SER A 134 1.43 -22.21 -0.45
CA SER A 134 1.04 -21.36 -1.57
C SER A 134 2.00 -21.48 -2.76
N LEU A 135 3.30 -21.70 -2.54
CA LEU A 135 4.26 -21.97 -3.62
C LEU A 135 3.93 -23.27 -4.38
N ASN A 136 3.48 -24.31 -3.67
CA ASN A 136 3.07 -25.57 -4.30
C ASN A 136 1.80 -25.40 -5.12
N ILE A 137 0.84 -24.64 -4.60
CA ILE A 137 -0.39 -24.29 -5.34
C ILE A 137 -0.01 -23.47 -6.58
N ALA A 138 0.81 -22.43 -6.43
CA ALA A 138 1.24 -21.56 -7.52
C ALA A 138 1.90 -22.33 -8.67
N ARG A 139 2.75 -23.31 -8.36
CA ARG A 139 3.34 -24.22 -9.35
C ARG A 139 2.27 -24.98 -10.13
N THR A 140 1.26 -25.53 -9.45
CA THR A 140 0.15 -26.25 -10.10
C THR A 140 -0.71 -25.34 -10.97
N LEU A 141 -0.83 -24.06 -10.63
CA LEU A 141 -1.51 -23.04 -11.44
C LEU A 141 -0.70 -22.59 -12.66
N GLY A 142 0.57 -23.02 -12.80
CA GLY A 142 1.46 -22.66 -13.90
C GLY A 142 2.29 -21.40 -13.67
N ALA A 143 2.22 -20.82 -12.47
CA ALA A 143 2.94 -19.58 -12.17
C ALA A 143 4.46 -19.76 -12.23
N LYS A 144 5.16 -18.76 -12.78
CA LYS A 144 6.62 -18.69 -12.84
C LYS A 144 7.22 -17.80 -11.75
N ALA A 145 6.42 -16.91 -11.17
CA ALA A 145 6.82 -16.07 -10.06
C ALA A 145 5.68 -15.87 -9.04
N VAL A 146 6.07 -15.60 -7.81
CA VAL A 146 5.20 -15.37 -6.66
C VAL A 146 5.59 -14.06 -5.97
N SER A 147 4.65 -13.14 -5.82
CA SER A 147 4.79 -11.94 -5.00
C SER A 147 4.28 -12.16 -3.59
N LEU A 148 5.06 -11.76 -2.58
CA LEU A 148 4.64 -11.63 -1.19
C LEU A 148 4.12 -10.21 -0.98
N THR A 149 2.84 -10.02 -0.62
CA THR A 149 2.24 -8.67 -0.53
C THR A 149 1.99 -8.22 0.90
N GLY A 150 1.76 -6.91 1.07
CA GLY A 150 1.52 -6.27 2.38
C GLY A 150 2.67 -6.54 3.36
N LEU A 151 2.34 -7.00 4.56
CA LEU A 151 3.33 -7.25 5.62
C LEU A 151 4.05 -8.60 5.53
N ILE A 152 3.68 -9.50 4.60
CA ILE A 152 4.26 -10.85 4.47
C ILE A 152 5.79 -10.82 4.25
N PRO A 153 6.36 -9.95 3.40
CA PRO A 153 7.82 -9.77 3.32
C PRO A 153 8.45 -9.61 4.70
N SER A 154 8.02 -8.61 5.48
CA SER A 154 8.62 -8.32 6.79
C SER A 154 8.45 -9.47 7.80
N ALA A 155 7.29 -10.13 7.81
CA ALA A 155 6.99 -11.24 8.73
C ALA A 155 7.79 -12.51 8.42
N THR A 156 8.32 -12.63 7.19
CA THR A 156 9.11 -13.76 6.73
C THR A 156 10.61 -13.45 6.65
N GLY A 157 11.07 -12.35 7.26
CA GLY A 157 12.46 -11.90 7.17
C GLY A 157 12.84 -11.51 5.74
N TYR A 158 11.94 -10.80 5.05
CA TYR A 158 12.03 -10.43 3.64
C TYR A 158 12.20 -11.62 2.70
N GLY A 159 11.51 -12.72 3.05
CA GLY A 159 11.53 -13.99 2.34
C GLY A 159 12.65 -14.95 2.75
N ALA A 160 13.59 -14.55 3.61
CA ALA A 160 14.69 -15.41 4.04
C ALA A 160 14.23 -16.66 4.82
N ALA A 161 13.07 -16.60 5.49
CA ALA A 161 12.53 -17.72 6.25
C ALA A 161 11.84 -18.79 5.38
N ILE A 162 11.58 -18.51 4.11
CA ILE A 162 10.81 -19.39 3.22
C ILE A 162 11.74 -20.42 2.58
N ARG A 163 11.40 -21.72 2.69
CA ARG A 163 12.16 -22.77 2.02
C ARG A 163 11.65 -22.97 0.60
N HIS A 164 12.48 -22.60 -0.36
CA HIS A 164 12.22 -22.83 -1.78
C HIS A 164 12.62 -24.24 -2.19
N GLN A 165 11.76 -24.91 -2.98
CA GLN A 165 12.00 -26.26 -3.51
C GLN A 165 12.25 -26.21 -5.03
N PRO A 166 13.03 -27.16 -5.59
CA PRO A 166 13.24 -27.25 -7.02
C PRO A 166 11.92 -27.29 -7.82
N GLY A 167 11.85 -26.47 -8.87
CA GLY A 167 10.67 -26.37 -9.73
C GLY A 167 9.53 -25.50 -9.18
N GLN A 168 9.69 -24.88 -8.01
CA GLN A 168 8.76 -23.84 -7.55
C GLN A 168 9.01 -22.49 -8.25
N PRO A 169 7.98 -21.64 -8.38
CA PRO A 169 8.13 -20.29 -8.93
C PRO A 169 9.16 -19.45 -8.16
N ARG A 170 9.76 -18.47 -8.83
CA ARG A 170 10.63 -17.48 -8.18
C ARG A 170 9.83 -16.66 -7.18
N ILE A 171 10.46 -16.21 -6.10
CA ILE A 171 9.79 -15.42 -5.06
C ILE A 171 10.28 -13.97 -5.16
N THR A 172 9.36 -13.02 -4.99
CA THR A 172 9.70 -11.62 -4.77
C THR A 172 8.86 -10.99 -3.66
N THR A 173 9.42 -10.05 -2.93
CA THR A 173 8.69 -9.17 -2.00
C THR A 173 7.85 -8.11 -2.72
N GLY A 174 8.03 -7.94 -4.03
CA GLY A 174 7.36 -6.89 -4.80
C GLY A 174 7.89 -5.47 -4.56
N HIS A 175 8.83 -5.28 -3.63
CA HIS A 175 9.27 -3.95 -3.20
C HIS A 175 9.89 -3.10 -4.32
N ALA A 176 10.60 -3.67 -5.29
CA ALA A 176 11.17 -2.89 -6.39
C ALA A 176 10.07 -2.20 -7.24
N THR A 177 9.00 -2.92 -7.53
CA THR A 177 7.84 -2.38 -8.28
C THR A 177 7.02 -1.42 -7.40
N THR A 178 6.82 -1.73 -6.11
CA THR A 178 6.18 -0.81 -5.16
C THR A 178 6.94 0.50 -5.05
N THR A 179 8.25 0.46 -4.84
CA THR A 179 9.13 1.64 -4.83
C THR A 179 8.96 2.49 -6.09
N SER A 180 8.86 1.84 -7.24
CA SER A 180 8.63 2.53 -8.51
C SER A 180 7.25 3.21 -8.56
N ALA A 181 6.22 2.54 -8.04
CA ALA A 181 4.87 3.13 -7.91
C ALA A 181 4.87 4.36 -6.99
N VAL A 182 5.58 4.32 -5.86
CA VAL A 182 5.67 5.48 -4.94
C VAL A 182 6.32 6.68 -5.62
N VAL A 183 7.37 6.47 -6.44
CA VAL A 183 8.01 7.54 -7.20
C VAL A 183 7.06 8.12 -8.26
N LEU A 184 6.32 7.28 -8.98
CA LEU A 184 5.29 7.74 -9.93
C LEU A 184 4.19 8.53 -9.21
N SER A 185 3.77 8.10 -8.01
CA SER A 185 2.75 8.76 -7.20
C SER A 185 3.21 10.13 -6.72
N LEU A 186 4.48 10.27 -6.32
CA LEU A 186 5.09 11.56 -6.01
C LEU A 186 5.09 12.50 -7.22
N GLN A 187 5.49 12.01 -8.40
CA GLN A 187 5.46 12.83 -9.63
C GLN A 187 4.05 13.28 -9.95
N LYS A 188 3.07 12.37 -9.90
CA LYS A 188 1.66 12.68 -10.18
C LYS A 188 1.11 13.67 -9.18
N LEU A 189 1.39 13.52 -7.89
CA LEU A 189 0.94 14.45 -6.86
C LEU A 189 1.50 15.85 -7.09
N LEU A 190 2.80 15.97 -7.36
CA LEU A 190 3.45 17.25 -7.67
C LEU A 190 2.87 17.90 -8.94
N GLN A 191 2.73 17.13 -10.02
CA GLN A 191 2.13 17.61 -11.27
C GLN A 191 0.68 18.07 -11.07
N THR A 192 -0.09 17.31 -10.30
CA THR A 192 -1.49 17.62 -9.98
C THR A 192 -1.59 18.88 -9.13
N ALA A 193 -0.67 19.07 -8.19
CA ALA A 193 -0.54 20.27 -7.37
C ALA A 193 0.02 21.49 -8.14
N GLY A 194 0.59 21.29 -9.34
CA GLY A 194 1.27 22.35 -10.09
C GLY A 194 2.58 22.79 -9.44
N ARG A 195 3.37 21.84 -8.92
CA ARG A 195 4.62 22.08 -8.19
C ARG A 195 5.77 21.26 -8.77
N HIS A 196 7.01 21.68 -8.53
CA HIS A 196 8.20 20.99 -8.99
C HIS A 196 8.99 20.44 -7.80
N LEU A 197 9.47 19.20 -7.91
CA LEU A 197 10.22 18.55 -6.84
C LEU A 197 11.43 19.37 -6.39
N ALA A 198 12.11 20.06 -7.33
CA ALA A 198 13.28 20.89 -7.04
C ALA A 198 13.01 22.04 -6.06
N ASP A 199 11.76 22.50 -5.94
CA ASP A 199 11.38 23.59 -5.03
C ASP A 199 10.95 23.06 -3.65
N GLU A 200 10.83 21.75 -3.50
CA GLU A 200 10.29 21.10 -2.30
C GLU A 200 11.32 20.96 -1.18
N ASP A 201 10.84 21.16 0.05
CA ASP A 201 11.45 20.64 1.27
C ASP A 201 10.81 19.28 1.55
N LEU A 202 11.48 18.21 1.13
CA LEU A 202 10.95 16.85 1.21
C LEU A 202 11.32 16.18 2.54
N SER A 203 10.37 15.48 3.15
CA SER A 203 10.64 14.62 4.30
C SER A 203 10.20 13.17 4.05
N PHE A 204 11.12 12.23 4.28
CA PHE A 204 10.85 10.79 4.26
C PHE A 204 10.64 10.27 5.69
N ILE A 205 9.51 9.61 5.91
CA ILE A 205 9.14 9.03 7.21
C ILE A 205 9.13 7.51 7.08
N GLY A 206 10.06 6.85 7.78
CA GLY A 206 10.30 5.42 7.67
C GLY A 206 11.27 5.11 6.55
N LEU A 207 12.47 4.65 6.91
CA LEU A 207 13.56 4.34 5.99
C LEU A 207 13.90 2.85 6.00
N GLY A 208 12.86 2.01 6.05
CA GLY A 208 12.98 0.57 5.88
C GLY A 208 13.34 0.19 4.44
N SER A 209 12.97 -1.03 4.03
CA SER A 209 13.23 -1.55 2.68
C SER A 209 12.66 -0.63 1.59
N VAL A 210 11.36 -0.35 1.62
CA VAL A 210 10.72 0.49 0.60
C VAL A 210 11.13 1.96 0.73
N GLY A 211 11.11 2.54 1.94
CA GLY A 211 11.48 3.94 2.14
C GLY A 211 12.88 4.30 1.64
N THR A 212 13.90 3.48 1.97
CA THR A 212 15.27 3.70 1.49
C THR A 212 15.39 3.50 -0.03
N ALA A 213 14.72 2.50 -0.57
CA ALA A 213 14.73 2.20 -2.00
C ALA A 213 14.03 3.29 -2.81
N THR A 214 12.88 3.79 -2.34
CA THR A 214 12.14 4.91 -2.93
C THR A 214 12.95 6.18 -2.91
N LEU A 215 13.58 6.52 -1.79
CA LEU A 215 14.47 7.68 -1.73
C LEU A 215 15.63 7.56 -2.75
N SER A 216 16.26 6.39 -2.81
CA SER A 216 17.39 6.15 -3.70
C SER A 216 16.96 6.18 -5.17
N LEU A 217 15.82 5.59 -5.51
CA LEU A 217 15.26 5.62 -6.86
C LEU A 217 14.89 7.05 -7.26
N MET A 218 14.18 7.77 -6.40
CA MET A 218 13.76 9.16 -6.64
C MET A 218 14.94 10.05 -7.01
N LEU A 219 16.04 10.01 -6.24
CA LEU A 219 17.24 10.81 -6.52
C LEU A 219 17.98 10.39 -7.80
N ARG A 220 17.74 9.18 -8.32
CA ARG A 220 18.33 8.70 -9.57
C ARG A 220 17.52 9.10 -10.80
N VAL A 221 16.19 9.16 -10.68
CA VAL A 221 15.30 9.31 -11.86
C VAL A 221 14.57 10.65 -11.90
N LEU A 222 14.55 11.42 -10.81
CA LEU A 222 13.91 12.73 -10.71
C LEU A 222 14.92 13.83 -10.36
N PRO A 223 14.59 15.11 -10.62
CA PRO A 223 15.32 16.24 -10.06
C PRO A 223 15.40 16.17 -8.53
N HIS A 224 16.49 16.65 -7.94
CA HIS A 224 16.68 16.61 -6.50
C HIS A 224 15.84 17.70 -5.81
N PRO A 225 15.23 17.40 -4.64
CA PRO A 225 14.55 18.43 -3.86
C PRO A 225 15.53 19.44 -3.26
N ARG A 226 15.04 20.65 -2.95
CA ARG A 226 15.86 21.70 -2.31
C ARG A 226 16.42 21.26 -0.96
N ARG A 227 15.60 20.56 -0.17
CA ARG A 227 15.99 20.00 1.13
C ARG A 227 15.42 18.60 1.32
N LEU A 228 16.14 17.79 2.08
CA LEU A 228 15.76 16.44 2.44
C LEU A 228 15.88 16.23 3.95
N THR A 229 14.77 15.83 4.56
CA THR A 229 14.65 15.43 5.97
C THR A 229 14.43 13.92 6.03
N LEU A 230 15.33 13.21 6.69
CA LEU A 230 15.22 11.78 6.94
C LEU A 230 14.65 11.57 8.35
N CYS A 231 13.50 10.93 8.46
CA CYS A 231 12.82 10.70 9.74
C CYS A 231 12.63 9.20 9.99
N ASP A 232 13.30 8.68 11.02
CA ASP A 232 13.17 7.30 11.48
C ASP A 232 13.58 7.21 12.96
N LEU A 233 13.46 6.03 13.56
CA LEU A 233 13.82 5.77 14.95
C LEU A 233 15.28 6.12 15.23
N TYR A 234 15.52 6.72 16.40
CA TYR A 234 16.88 7.06 16.85
C TYR A 234 17.85 5.86 16.86
N THR A 235 17.33 4.66 17.14
CA THR A 235 18.11 3.41 17.14
C THR A 235 18.74 3.09 15.79
N ARG A 236 18.27 3.71 14.69
CA ARG A 236 18.80 3.55 13.33
C ARG A 236 19.80 4.64 12.93
N SER A 237 20.25 5.47 13.86
CA SER A 237 21.16 6.59 13.60
C SER A 237 22.44 6.20 12.83
N GLU A 238 23.05 5.05 13.13
CA GLU A 238 24.22 4.56 12.39
C GLU A 238 23.91 4.21 10.93
N GLU A 239 22.80 3.50 10.69
CA GLU A 239 22.34 3.13 9.35
C GLU A 239 22.00 4.39 8.54
N LEU A 240 21.38 5.37 9.18
CA LEU A 240 21.04 6.65 8.56
C LEU A 240 22.26 7.51 8.27
N THR A 241 23.28 7.46 9.12
CA THR A 241 24.56 8.13 8.83
C THR A 241 25.20 7.54 7.57
N ARG A 242 25.15 6.21 7.41
CA ARG A 242 25.63 5.54 6.19
C ARG A 242 24.78 5.90 4.98
N LEU A 243 23.46 5.94 5.14
CA LEU A 243 22.54 6.35 4.09
C LEU A 243 22.82 7.79 3.65
N MET A 244 22.90 8.75 4.57
CA MET A 244 23.21 10.14 4.27
C MET A 244 24.53 10.29 3.52
N ARG A 245 25.56 9.52 3.91
CA ARG A 245 26.82 9.47 3.17
C ARG A 245 26.61 8.96 1.74
N HIS A 246 25.90 7.85 1.58
CA HIS A 246 25.54 7.31 0.27
C HIS A 246 24.81 8.34 -0.61
N LEU A 247 23.85 9.10 -0.05
CA LEU A 247 23.15 10.15 -0.79
C LEU A 247 24.10 11.23 -1.34
N ARG A 248 25.14 11.59 -0.57
CA ARG A 248 26.13 12.60 -0.98
C ARG A 248 27.15 12.03 -1.97
N GLU A 249 27.73 10.89 -1.66
CA GLU A 249 28.87 10.33 -2.39
C GLU A 249 28.45 9.65 -3.69
N GLU A 250 27.34 8.90 -3.67
CA GLU A 250 26.93 8.04 -4.78
C GLU A 250 25.74 8.60 -5.58
N LEU A 251 24.84 9.34 -4.91
CA LEU A 251 23.67 9.95 -5.56
C LEU A 251 23.85 11.44 -5.81
N HIS A 252 24.99 12.01 -5.41
CA HIS A 252 25.36 13.41 -5.63
C HIS A 252 24.28 14.42 -5.20
N PHE A 253 23.56 14.14 -4.11
CA PHE A 253 22.61 15.09 -3.55
C PHE A 253 23.35 16.31 -3.03
N GLU A 254 23.00 17.51 -3.49
CA GLU A 254 23.66 18.77 -3.12
C GLU A 254 22.83 19.65 -2.15
N GLY A 255 21.52 19.40 -2.04
CA GLY A 255 20.61 20.16 -1.18
C GLY A 255 20.87 20.02 0.32
N GLU A 256 20.07 20.70 1.16
CA GLU A 256 20.20 20.54 2.62
C GLU A 256 19.78 19.13 3.04
N LEU A 257 20.60 18.42 3.81
CA LEU A 257 20.32 17.05 4.26
C LEU A 257 20.38 16.99 5.78
N ARG A 258 19.29 16.56 6.41
CA ARG A 258 19.21 16.43 7.87
C ARG A 258 18.54 15.13 8.28
N PHE A 259 18.99 14.58 9.40
CA PHE A 259 18.32 13.49 10.10
C PHE A 259 17.51 14.06 11.27
N ALA A 260 16.24 13.69 11.36
CA ALA A 260 15.32 14.07 12.41
C ALA A 260 14.80 12.80 13.12
N PRO A 261 15.38 12.39 14.25
CA PRO A 261 15.00 11.17 14.93
C PRO A 261 13.57 11.25 15.47
N SER A 262 12.75 10.23 15.18
CA SER A 262 11.43 10.07 15.77
C SER A 262 11.45 9.08 16.94
N GLN A 263 10.45 9.20 17.81
CA GLN A 263 10.19 8.22 18.87
C GLN A 263 8.83 7.55 18.66
N ARG A 264 7.74 8.29 18.95
CA ARG A 264 6.36 7.83 18.74
C ARG A 264 5.61 8.65 17.70
N VAL A 265 6.00 9.91 17.55
CA VAL A 265 5.42 10.87 16.60
C VAL A 265 6.57 11.54 15.85
N CYS A 266 6.26 12.09 14.68
CA CYS A 266 7.21 12.87 13.91
C CYS A 266 7.67 14.12 14.69
N PRO A 267 8.95 14.51 14.58
CA PRO A 267 9.48 15.72 15.21
C PRO A 267 9.13 16.98 14.40
N ASP A 268 9.39 18.16 14.97
CA ASP A 268 8.99 19.46 14.39
C ASP A 268 9.58 19.71 13.00
N GLU A 269 10.77 19.17 12.73
CA GLU A 269 11.45 19.26 11.44
C GLU A 269 10.62 18.68 10.30
N VAL A 270 9.85 17.61 10.56
CA VAL A 270 8.98 16.97 9.57
C VAL A 270 7.81 17.90 9.21
N TYR A 271 7.23 18.60 10.19
CA TYR A 271 6.11 19.52 9.94
C TYR A 271 6.54 20.81 9.21
N ALA A 272 7.85 21.10 9.18
CA ALA A 272 8.41 22.16 8.35
C ALA A 272 8.58 21.76 6.87
N ALA A 273 8.37 20.49 6.50
CA ALA A 273 8.46 19.99 5.12
C ALA A 273 7.25 20.41 4.27
N THR A 274 7.46 20.61 2.97
CA THR A 274 6.38 20.95 2.03
C THR A 274 5.74 19.70 1.45
N THR A 275 6.53 18.63 1.36
CA THR A 275 6.12 17.34 0.83
C THR A 275 6.59 16.24 1.78
N LEU A 276 5.74 15.24 1.99
CA LEU A 276 5.97 14.09 2.85
C LEU A 276 5.86 12.80 2.04
N VAL A 277 6.77 11.86 2.30
CA VAL A 277 6.66 10.48 1.83
C VAL A 277 6.68 9.56 3.06
N GLY A 278 5.57 8.88 3.31
CA GLY A 278 5.42 7.86 4.36
C GLY A 278 5.73 6.47 3.83
N ALA A 279 6.57 5.71 4.54
CA ALA A 279 6.89 4.32 4.26
C ALA A 279 7.21 3.58 5.57
N THR A 280 6.27 3.64 6.53
CA THR A 280 6.39 3.05 7.87
C THR A 280 5.37 1.93 8.08
N ASN A 281 5.56 1.11 9.11
CA ASN A 281 4.59 0.13 9.59
C ASN A 281 3.94 0.55 10.93
N VAL A 282 4.13 1.82 11.32
CA VAL A 282 3.57 2.39 12.54
C VAL A 282 2.46 3.37 12.15
N PRO A 283 1.22 3.16 12.63
CA PRO A 283 0.10 4.03 12.27
C PRO A 283 0.22 5.41 12.91
N ASN A 284 -0.37 6.42 12.27
CA ASN A 284 -0.65 7.74 12.86
C ASN A 284 0.57 8.45 13.49
N VAL A 285 1.76 8.28 12.90
CA VAL A 285 2.98 8.97 13.33
C VAL A 285 3.00 10.45 12.92
N VAL A 286 2.21 10.83 11.91
CA VAL A 286 2.01 12.20 11.45
C VAL A 286 0.68 12.73 11.99
N ASP A 287 0.75 13.83 12.73
CA ASP A 287 -0.42 14.58 13.16
C ASP A 287 -0.85 15.55 12.06
N VAL A 288 -1.95 15.24 11.38
CA VAL A 288 -2.51 16.04 10.28
C VAL A 288 -2.75 17.48 10.72
N SER A 289 -3.13 17.74 11.96
CA SER A 289 -3.46 19.10 12.44
C SER A 289 -2.24 20.03 12.48
N ARG A 290 -1.04 19.47 12.52
CA ARG A 290 0.23 20.20 12.62
C ARG A 290 0.88 20.46 11.27
N LEU A 291 0.38 19.85 10.19
CA LEU A 291 0.89 20.11 8.84
C LEU A 291 0.67 21.57 8.47
N ARG A 292 1.60 22.14 7.74
CA ARG A 292 1.44 23.50 7.25
C ARG A 292 0.45 23.54 6.06
N PRO A 293 -0.23 24.66 5.83
CA PRO A 293 -0.96 24.87 4.60
C PRO A 293 -0.05 24.70 3.37
N GLY A 294 -0.57 24.02 2.35
CA GLY A 294 0.14 23.63 1.13
C GLY A 294 0.90 22.30 1.22
N THR A 295 0.78 21.51 2.29
CA THR A 295 1.52 20.24 2.38
C THR A 295 0.99 19.17 1.42
N LEU A 296 1.91 18.48 0.75
CA LEU A 296 1.67 17.29 -0.07
C LEU A 296 2.09 16.02 0.67
N ILE A 297 1.35 14.92 0.52
CA ILE A 297 1.64 13.64 1.17
C ILE A 297 1.50 12.46 0.19
N VAL A 298 2.54 11.65 0.06
CA VAL A 298 2.45 10.32 -0.54
C VAL A 298 2.64 9.28 0.57
N ASP A 299 1.69 8.39 0.76
CA ASP A 299 1.76 7.39 1.83
C ASP A 299 1.77 5.96 1.29
N ASP A 300 2.86 5.24 1.53
CA ASP A 300 3.03 3.81 1.26
C ASP A 300 3.07 2.99 2.57
N SER A 301 2.61 3.58 3.68
CA SER A 301 2.59 2.94 4.98
C SER A 301 1.40 1.98 5.10
N ASP A 302 1.62 0.85 5.75
CA ASP A 302 0.56 -0.09 6.11
C ASP A 302 0.69 -0.48 7.59
N PRO A 303 -0.19 0.03 8.48
CA PRO A 303 -1.28 0.98 8.21
C PRO A 303 -0.79 2.42 7.93
N HIS A 304 -1.70 3.31 7.50
CA HIS A 304 -1.40 4.70 7.15
C HIS A 304 -0.63 5.48 8.21
N CYS A 305 0.32 6.31 7.77
CA CYS A 305 1.14 7.11 8.68
C CYS A 305 0.40 8.30 9.31
N PHE A 306 -0.84 8.57 8.89
CA PHE A 306 -1.71 9.63 9.40
C PHE A 306 -3.16 9.14 9.57
N ASP A 307 -3.96 9.88 10.34
CA ASP A 307 -5.38 9.58 10.50
C ASP A 307 -6.16 10.01 9.24
N VAL A 308 -6.66 9.02 8.49
CA VAL A 308 -7.32 9.23 7.19
C VAL A 308 -8.55 10.15 7.32
N ALA A 309 -9.38 9.94 8.35
CA ALA A 309 -10.58 10.74 8.55
C ALA A 309 -10.23 12.22 8.79
N SER A 310 -9.18 12.49 9.57
CA SER A 310 -8.68 13.85 9.82
C SER A 310 -8.10 14.50 8.56
N ALA A 311 -7.40 13.74 7.70
CA ALA A 311 -6.89 14.24 6.43
C ALA A 311 -8.02 14.60 5.45
N ILE A 312 -9.03 13.74 5.33
CA ILE A 312 -10.22 14.00 4.51
C ILE A 312 -10.98 15.23 5.03
N ASP A 313 -11.21 15.32 6.34
CA ASP A 313 -11.87 16.47 6.97
C ASP A 313 -11.10 17.77 6.72
N ARG A 314 -9.77 17.75 6.88
CA ARG A 314 -8.93 18.92 6.61
C ARG A 314 -8.96 19.35 5.14
N LEU A 315 -8.85 18.43 4.19
CA LEU A 315 -9.01 18.77 2.78
C LEU A 315 -10.39 19.38 2.52
N THR A 316 -11.45 18.77 3.04
CA THR A 316 -12.82 19.20 2.76
C THR A 316 -13.13 20.57 3.37
N THR A 317 -12.59 20.87 4.54
CA THR A 317 -12.89 22.09 5.30
C THR A 317 -11.91 23.23 5.03
N GLN A 318 -10.63 22.93 4.87
CA GLN A 318 -9.56 23.93 4.69
C GLN A 318 -8.99 23.95 3.27
N GLY A 319 -9.04 22.83 2.54
CA GLY A 319 -8.54 22.74 1.17
C GLY A 319 -7.04 22.94 1.03
N ASP A 320 -6.28 22.76 2.11
CA ASP A 320 -4.89 23.21 2.23
C ASP A 320 -3.86 22.10 2.33
N ILE A 321 -4.26 20.85 2.13
CA ILE A 321 -3.35 19.71 1.97
C ILE A 321 -3.81 18.86 0.79
N LEU A 322 -2.90 18.13 0.15
CA LEU A 322 -3.24 17.04 -0.78
C LEU A 322 -2.49 15.78 -0.40
N PHE A 323 -3.14 14.63 -0.57
CA PHE A 323 -2.54 13.35 -0.22
C PHE A 323 -2.97 12.25 -1.20
N THR A 324 -2.15 11.20 -1.28
CA THR A 324 -2.44 9.98 -2.03
C THR A 324 -1.68 8.79 -1.44
N GLU A 325 -2.15 7.58 -1.73
CA GLU A 325 -1.36 6.38 -1.55
C GLU A 325 -0.22 6.27 -2.58
N GLY A 326 0.90 5.68 -2.16
CA GLY A 326 2.12 5.54 -2.97
C GLY A 326 2.17 4.26 -3.80
N GLY A 327 1.84 3.10 -3.22
CA GLY A 327 2.06 1.78 -3.81
C GLY A 327 1.07 1.34 -4.89
N ALA A 328 0.13 2.20 -5.28
CA ALA A 328 -0.95 1.90 -6.23
C ALA A 328 -0.67 2.46 -7.63
N LEU A 329 -0.99 1.66 -8.64
CA LEU A 329 -0.82 1.96 -10.06
C LEU A 329 -2.17 1.92 -10.78
N ARG A 330 -2.23 2.67 -11.88
CA ARG A 330 -3.25 2.57 -12.91
C ARG A 330 -2.67 1.84 -14.12
N ALA A 331 -3.26 0.71 -14.47
CA ALA A 331 -2.93 -0.05 -15.67
C ALA A 331 -3.40 0.69 -16.95
N PRO A 332 -2.71 0.50 -18.09
CA PRO A 332 -3.07 1.14 -19.35
C PRO A 332 -4.39 0.62 -19.94
N THR A 333 -4.78 -0.61 -19.61
CA THR A 333 -6.04 -1.24 -20.02
C THR A 333 -6.82 -1.70 -18.80
N GLU A 334 -8.13 -1.92 -18.97
CA GLU A 334 -8.96 -2.52 -17.91
C GLU A 334 -8.39 -3.88 -17.52
N ILE A 335 -8.53 -4.21 -16.24
CA ILE A 335 -8.15 -5.49 -15.65
C ILE A 335 -9.45 -6.26 -15.44
N GLU A 336 -9.56 -7.46 -16.00
CA GLU A 336 -10.71 -8.33 -15.70
C GLU A 336 -10.43 -9.15 -14.44
N HIS A 337 -11.40 -9.22 -13.55
CA HIS A 337 -11.31 -9.92 -12.27
C HIS A 337 -12.31 -11.09 -12.27
N ARG A 338 -11.82 -12.30 -12.00
CA ARG A 338 -12.68 -13.42 -11.60
C ARG A 338 -12.45 -13.70 -10.12
N ILE A 339 -13.43 -13.36 -9.29
CA ILE A 339 -13.36 -13.48 -7.83
C ILE A 339 -14.20 -14.67 -7.37
N TYR A 340 -13.68 -15.41 -6.39
CA TYR A 340 -14.46 -16.38 -5.63
C TYR A 340 -14.41 -16.00 -4.15
N VAL A 341 -15.58 -15.95 -3.54
CA VAL A 341 -15.73 -15.82 -2.10
C VAL A 341 -16.68 -16.92 -1.62
N PRO A 342 -16.31 -17.69 -0.57
CA PRO A 342 -17.20 -18.67 0.02
C PRO A 342 -18.54 -18.04 0.40
N LYS A 343 -19.65 -18.72 0.15
CA LYS A 343 -21.01 -18.23 0.41
C LYS A 343 -21.21 -17.63 1.81
N ALA A 344 -20.57 -18.22 2.82
CA ALA A 344 -20.61 -17.74 4.21
C ALA A 344 -19.96 -16.35 4.42
N LEU A 345 -19.16 -15.87 3.46
CA LEU A 345 -18.45 -14.59 3.49
C LEU A 345 -18.95 -13.60 2.43
N GLU A 346 -19.97 -13.96 1.63
CA GLU A 346 -20.51 -13.07 0.58
C GLU A 346 -21.04 -11.76 1.16
N TRP A 347 -21.50 -11.74 2.42
CA TRP A 347 -21.96 -10.54 3.11
C TRP A 347 -20.87 -9.46 3.25
N ALA A 348 -19.59 -9.87 3.26
CA ALA A 348 -18.46 -8.96 3.39
C ALA A 348 -17.98 -8.40 2.04
N LEU A 349 -18.59 -8.83 0.92
CA LEU A 349 -18.25 -8.36 -0.41
C LEU A 349 -18.72 -6.92 -0.61
N GLN A 350 -17.79 -6.13 -1.13
CA GLN A 350 -18.05 -4.78 -1.62
C GLN A 350 -17.41 -4.71 -3.00
N TYR A 351 -18.17 -4.21 -3.98
CA TYR A 351 -17.72 -4.10 -5.36
C TYR A 351 -17.47 -2.65 -5.70
N PRO A 352 -16.22 -2.30 -6.03
CA PRO A 352 -15.97 -1.06 -6.72
C PRO A 352 -16.65 -1.09 -8.09
N ALA A 353 -17.33 -0.01 -8.46
CA ALA A 353 -17.94 0.12 -9.78
C ALA A 353 -17.30 1.21 -10.65
N ASP A 354 -16.28 1.93 -10.15
CA ASP A 354 -15.67 3.03 -10.87
C ASP A 354 -14.51 2.60 -11.80
N ASP A 355 -14.19 3.47 -12.76
CA ASP A 355 -13.08 3.32 -13.72
C ASP A 355 -11.72 3.20 -13.02
N ASP A 356 -11.52 3.92 -11.91
CA ASP A 356 -10.26 3.86 -11.17
C ASP A 356 -9.96 2.43 -10.73
N ASN A 357 -10.98 1.74 -10.22
CA ASN A 357 -10.86 0.35 -9.79
C ASN A 357 -10.75 -0.63 -10.96
N ALA A 358 -11.35 -0.34 -12.12
CA ALA A 358 -11.19 -1.15 -13.34
C ALA A 358 -9.73 -1.24 -13.79
N HIS A 359 -8.91 -0.25 -13.44
CA HIS A 359 -7.50 -0.16 -13.80
C HIS A 359 -6.54 -0.31 -12.61
N HIS A 360 -7.06 -0.52 -11.39
CA HIS A 360 -6.25 -0.47 -10.18
C HIS A 360 -5.44 -1.75 -9.97
N ILE A 361 -4.14 -1.58 -9.71
CA ILE A 361 -3.27 -2.67 -9.25
C ILE A 361 -2.16 -2.11 -8.36
N THR A 362 -1.78 -2.82 -7.30
CA THR A 362 -0.63 -2.43 -6.47
C THR A 362 0.67 -2.95 -7.05
N GLY A 363 1.76 -2.20 -6.84
CA GLY A 363 3.09 -2.57 -7.32
C GLY A 363 3.53 -3.96 -6.83
N CYS A 364 3.20 -4.31 -5.58
CA CYS A 364 3.55 -5.61 -5.03
C CYS A 364 2.83 -6.78 -5.74
N ILE A 365 1.56 -6.63 -6.12
CA ILE A 365 0.82 -7.64 -6.90
C ILE A 365 1.41 -7.75 -8.31
N LEU A 366 1.66 -6.61 -8.99
CA LEU A 366 2.14 -6.58 -10.37
C LEU A 366 3.56 -7.15 -10.53
N SER A 367 4.42 -6.99 -9.53
CA SER A 367 5.84 -7.36 -9.58
C SER A 367 6.11 -8.82 -10.00
N GLY A 368 5.27 -9.74 -9.54
CA GLY A 368 5.36 -11.16 -9.92
C GLY A 368 5.12 -11.36 -11.40
N LEU A 369 4.14 -10.67 -12.00
CA LEU A 369 3.88 -10.76 -13.44
C LEU A 369 5.05 -10.23 -14.26
N LEU A 370 5.58 -9.08 -13.86
CA LEU A 370 6.75 -8.47 -14.48
C LEU A 370 7.94 -9.44 -14.49
N SER A 371 8.21 -10.07 -13.34
CA SER A 371 9.26 -11.07 -13.22
C SER A 371 8.95 -12.33 -14.07
N ALA A 372 7.71 -12.81 -14.08
CA ALA A 372 7.32 -14.05 -14.77
C ALA A 372 7.34 -13.94 -16.30
N LYS A 373 6.89 -12.81 -16.84
CA LYS A 373 6.70 -12.60 -18.29
C LYS A 373 7.91 -11.98 -18.97
N PHE A 374 8.62 -11.09 -18.28
CA PHE A 374 9.63 -10.24 -18.89
C PHE A 374 11.00 -10.38 -18.23
N ASP A 375 11.14 -11.35 -17.31
CA ASP A 375 12.38 -11.65 -16.61
C ASP A 375 12.98 -10.49 -15.81
N TYR A 376 12.13 -9.56 -15.37
CA TYR A 376 12.57 -8.48 -14.49
C TYR A 376 13.08 -9.02 -13.16
N PRO A 377 14.08 -8.36 -12.53
CA PRO A 377 14.71 -8.86 -11.32
C PRO A 377 13.73 -9.02 -10.15
N THR A 378 13.79 -10.17 -9.48
CA THR A 378 13.05 -10.43 -8.25
C THR A 378 13.79 -9.87 -7.03
N THR A 379 13.05 -9.34 -6.06
CA THR A 379 13.62 -8.90 -4.77
C THR A 379 13.37 -9.91 -3.66
N LEU A 380 14.43 -10.38 -3.01
CA LEU A 380 14.42 -11.03 -1.70
C LEU A 380 15.40 -10.27 -0.80
N GLY A 381 15.02 -9.99 0.44
CA GLY A 381 15.78 -9.04 1.27
C GLY A 381 15.51 -7.58 0.89
N MET A 382 16.56 -6.77 0.94
CA MET A 382 16.50 -5.35 0.58
C MET A 382 16.45 -5.18 -0.94
N VAL A 383 15.85 -4.08 -1.39
CA VAL A 383 15.79 -3.74 -2.81
C VAL A 383 17.17 -3.29 -3.28
N GLU A 384 17.68 -3.93 -4.33
CA GLU A 384 18.88 -3.46 -5.02
C GLU A 384 18.56 -2.19 -5.83
N PRO A 385 19.35 -1.10 -5.71
CA PRO A 385 19.03 0.18 -6.33
C PRO A 385 18.80 0.11 -7.85
N LEU A 386 19.61 -0.68 -8.57
CA LEU A 386 19.47 -0.82 -10.02
C LEU A 386 18.21 -1.61 -10.40
N HIS A 387 17.78 -2.57 -9.58
CA HIS A 387 16.51 -3.28 -9.83
C HIS A 387 15.33 -2.32 -9.73
N ALA A 388 15.32 -1.39 -8.76
CA ALA A 388 14.28 -0.37 -8.68
C ALA A 388 14.23 0.51 -9.94
N VAL A 389 15.39 0.89 -10.50
CA VAL A 389 15.45 1.65 -11.77
C VAL A 389 14.88 0.83 -12.93
N THR A 390 15.24 -0.45 -13.05
CA THR A 390 14.69 -1.34 -14.08
C THR A 390 13.17 -1.45 -13.99
N HIS A 391 12.62 -1.63 -12.79
CA HIS A 391 11.18 -1.71 -12.59
C HIS A 391 10.48 -0.38 -12.91
N TYR A 392 11.07 0.76 -12.53
CA TYR A 392 10.52 2.08 -12.85
C TYR A 392 10.44 2.31 -14.36
N GLN A 393 11.53 2.03 -15.08
CA GLN A 393 11.57 2.14 -16.55
C GLN A 393 10.54 1.22 -17.19
N ALA A 394 10.42 -0.02 -16.71
CA ALA A 394 9.45 -0.98 -17.20
C ALA A 394 8.00 -0.48 -17.08
N LEU A 395 7.64 0.11 -15.93
CA LEU A 395 6.30 0.68 -15.71
C LEU A 395 6.03 1.82 -16.70
N VAL A 396 6.98 2.75 -16.85
CA VAL A 396 6.87 3.90 -17.76
C VAL A 396 6.73 3.44 -19.22
N GLU A 397 7.61 2.56 -19.68
CA GLU A 397 7.60 2.04 -21.06
C GLU A 397 6.31 1.29 -21.41
N ARG A 398 5.68 0.66 -20.41
CA ARG A 398 4.43 -0.10 -20.55
C ARG A 398 3.18 0.74 -20.35
N GLY A 399 3.34 2.03 -20.08
CA GLY A 399 2.21 2.95 -19.92
C GLY A 399 1.47 2.79 -18.59
N TYR A 400 2.06 2.13 -17.59
CA TYR A 400 1.54 2.20 -16.23
C TYR A 400 1.73 3.60 -15.68
N GLN A 401 0.72 4.09 -14.98
CA GLN A 401 0.73 5.40 -14.34
C GLN A 401 0.51 5.23 -12.83
N ALA A 402 0.80 6.26 -12.05
CA ALA A 402 0.30 6.30 -10.69
C ALA A 402 -1.24 6.31 -10.68
N ALA A 403 -1.84 5.69 -9.67
CA ALA A 403 -3.27 5.75 -9.43
C ALA A 403 -3.76 7.21 -9.29
N ASN A 404 -5.05 7.47 -9.51
CA ASN A 404 -5.62 8.79 -9.19
C ASN A 404 -5.52 9.06 -7.69
N LEU A 405 -5.50 10.34 -7.27
CA LEU A 405 -5.26 10.68 -5.88
C LEU A 405 -6.37 10.07 -5.00
N HIS A 406 -5.97 9.22 -4.05
CA HIS A 406 -6.91 8.45 -3.23
C HIS A 406 -6.30 8.05 -1.89
N CYS A 407 -7.17 7.65 -0.97
CA CYS A 407 -6.80 6.97 0.26
C CYS A 407 -7.87 5.92 0.59
N GLY A 408 -7.49 4.65 0.53
CA GLY A 408 -8.39 3.51 0.51
C GLY A 408 -9.42 3.62 -0.61
N ALA A 409 -10.69 3.48 -0.23
CA ALA A 409 -11.81 3.63 -1.16
C ALA A 409 -12.11 5.10 -1.52
N TRP A 410 -11.62 6.06 -0.72
CA TRP A 410 -11.94 7.47 -0.90
C TRP A 410 -11.08 8.10 -2.01
N ARG A 411 -11.70 8.84 -2.92
CA ARG A 411 -11.06 9.55 -4.04
C ARG A 411 -11.04 11.04 -3.79
N VAL A 412 -9.92 11.70 -4.11
CA VAL A 412 -9.81 13.16 -3.98
C VAL A 412 -10.64 13.83 -5.09
N PRO A 413 -11.62 14.69 -4.76
CA PRO A 413 -12.43 15.40 -5.75
C PRO A 413 -11.61 16.32 -6.66
N ALA A 414 -11.96 16.37 -7.95
CA ALA A 414 -11.25 17.17 -8.96
C ALA A 414 -11.33 18.69 -8.69
N ASP A 415 -12.43 19.17 -8.11
CA ASP A 415 -12.63 20.55 -7.70
C ASP A 415 -11.76 20.91 -6.49
N ALA A 416 -11.60 20.00 -5.52
CA ALA A 416 -10.68 20.16 -4.39
C ALA A 416 -9.21 20.24 -4.86
N ILE A 417 -8.81 19.38 -5.80
CA ILE A 417 -7.50 19.44 -6.46
C ILE A 417 -7.30 20.81 -7.14
N SER A 418 -8.29 21.25 -7.91
CA SER A 418 -8.23 22.51 -8.64
C SER A 418 -8.15 23.71 -7.70
N ALA A 419 -8.87 23.67 -6.57
CA ALA A 419 -8.83 24.70 -5.55
C ALA A 419 -7.47 24.76 -4.86
N PHE A 420 -6.93 23.62 -4.44
CA PHE A 420 -5.58 23.53 -3.87
C PHE A 420 -4.54 24.10 -4.83
N ARG A 421 -4.55 23.66 -6.09
CA ARG A 421 -3.59 24.12 -7.12
C ARG A 421 -3.65 25.63 -7.34
N ARG A 422 -4.85 26.24 -7.34
CA ARG A 422 -4.99 27.70 -7.48
C ARG A 422 -4.34 28.47 -6.32
N GLN A 423 -4.33 27.89 -5.13
CA GLN A 423 -3.85 28.55 -3.92
C GLN A 423 -2.37 28.25 -3.62
N PHE A 424 -1.92 27.03 -3.87
CA PHE A 424 -0.62 26.51 -3.46
C PHE A 424 0.26 25.99 -4.61
N GLY A 425 -0.24 26.04 -5.84
CA GLY A 425 0.57 25.77 -7.03
C GLY A 425 1.60 26.87 -7.29
N SER A 426 2.67 26.53 -7.99
CA SER A 426 3.64 27.52 -8.45
C SER A 426 2.96 28.42 -9.50
N LEU A 427 3.08 29.74 -9.32
CA LEU A 427 2.65 30.75 -10.30
C LEU A 427 3.66 30.77 -11.46
N GLU A 428 3.82 29.67 -12.22
CA GLU A 428 4.53 29.71 -13.49
C GLU A 428 4.25 28.45 -14.33
N GLY A 429 3.93 28.73 -15.59
CA GLY A 429 3.51 27.84 -16.65
C GLY A 429 3.10 28.72 -17.81
#